data_AF-A0A833RS39-F1
#
_entry.id   AF-A0A833RS39-F1
#
_cell.length_a   1.000
_cell.length_b   1.000
_cell.length_c   1.000
_cell.angle_alpha   90.00
_cell.angle_beta   90.00
_cell.angle_gamma   90.00
#
_symmetry.space_group_name_H-M   'P 1'
#
loop_
_entity.id
_entity.type
_entity.pdbx_description
1 polymer ?
#
loop_
_entity_poly.entity_id
_entity_poly.type
_entity_poly.pdbx_seq_one_letter_code
_entity_poly.pdbx_strand_id
1 'polypeptide(L)'
;MICKNCSENSEEANGKEVEVFQLAMFKPKTIRQTVEPLFAMNFLFGMGISLKKKPPRLIEYAYTVCVLILTGTIGKLALPYYKEYYIISTYALNQVIFEILIYADLLMICTLAVVNRVNAQNLRTVIALVESNDRTMEKMGLPQIYHALFVYQIKGFVFYGIFTVFFITVIYTWQFQESTAKSMKFYLTSLSYLPFPVIYISVISFCFWVTCMKLKFCQLNQLLLSMLSTSESPLYKRFLKTSNDLENKRFSSFRIVQESNGNTCKMRSVKQIHLEIIKIVKVVNDTFGVQVLLLMTISVIFTTIFLYILYRILSLDLSTNELMRELISIICWLLIYIPCVLYVNHVCAKTITEATNMGDLVCKLYESSTDKEFRAEIRNFTLQLIQNPVIFTAYGFFNLDHAFIQGVIGTITTYLVIMIQVGDISKSQPHNNTYISS
;
A
#
# COMPACT_ATOMS: atom_id res chain seq x y z
N MET A 1 20.89 -49.95 -18.66
CA MET A 1 20.61 -49.26 -17.38
C MET A 1 20.30 -47.76 -17.58
N ILE A 2 19.61 -47.37 -18.67
CA ILE A 2 19.40 -45.93 -19.02
C ILE A 2 17.91 -45.57 -19.23
N CYS A 3 16.98 -46.52 -19.39
CA CYS A 3 15.58 -46.20 -19.70
C CYS A 3 14.60 -46.19 -18.51
N LYS A 4 15.07 -46.04 -17.25
CA LYS A 4 14.18 -45.91 -16.08
C LYS A 4 14.20 -44.54 -15.39
N ASN A 5 15.24 -43.72 -15.62
CA ASN A 5 15.36 -42.40 -14.98
C ASN A 5 14.69 -41.25 -15.76
N CYS A 6 14.22 -41.46 -17.00
CA CYS A 6 13.52 -40.42 -17.76
C CYS A 6 12.01 -40.38 -17.52
N SER A 7 11.38 -41.46 -17.05
CA SER A 7 9.92 -41.46 -16.77
C SER A 7 9.59 -40.87 -15.40
N GLU A 8 10.43 -41.08 -14.39
CA GLU A 8 10.23 -40.49 -13.06
C GLU A 8 10.42 -38.95 -13.09
N ASN A 9 11.38 -38.45 -13.87
CA ASN A 9 11.56 -37.00 -14.04
C ASN A 9 10.44 -36.32 -14.85
N SER A 10 9.73 -37.05 -15.73
CA SER A 10 8.59 -36.47 -16.47
C SER A 10 7.31 -36.46 -15.64
N GLU A 11 7.09 -37.44 -14.77
CA GLU A 11 5.94 -37.44 -13.84
C GLU A 11 6.10 -36.38 -12.74
N GLU A 12 7.32 -36.16 -12.24
CA GLU A 12 7.59 -35.10 -11.25
C GLU A 12 7.56 -33.68 -11.85
N ALA A 13 7.92 -33.53 -13.13
CA ALA A 13 7.77 -32.28 -13.88
C ALA A 13 6.31 -31.98 -14.23
N ASN A 14 5.52 -32.99 -14.58
CA ASN A 14 4.09 -32.86 -14.89
C ASN A 14 3.26 -32.60 -13.61
N GLY A 15 3.67 -33.16 -12.47
CA GLY A 15 3.09 -32.83 -11.15
C GLY A 15 3.33 -31.37 -10.73
N LYS A 16 4.53 -30.84 -10.99
CA LYS A 16 4.88 -29.43 -10.74
C LYS A 16 4.19 -28.47 -11.71
N GLU A 17 4.05 -28.82 -12.99
CA GLU A 17 3.28 -28.01 -13.95
C GLU A 17 1.78 -28.01 -13.63
N VAL A 18 1.22 -29.13 -13.13
CA VAL A 18 -0.17 -29.19 -12.67
C VAL A 18 -0.38 -28.38 -11.37
N GLU A 19 0.57 -28.37 -10.43
CA GLU A 19 0.49 -27.50 -9.23
C GLU A 19 0.61 -26.00 -9.59
N VAL A 20 1.48 -25.64 -10.54
CA VAL A 20 1.61 -24.25 -11.03
C VAL A 20 0.36 -23.83 -11.81
N PHE A 21 -0.26 -24.73 -12.58
CA PHE A 21 -1.54 -24.47 -13.25
C PHE A 21 -2.73 -24.40 -12.28
N GLN A 22 -2.72 -25.16 -11.18
CA GLN A 22 -3.74 -25.06 -10.14
C GLN A 22 -3.66 -23.75 -9.36
N LEU A 23 -2.47 -23.15 -9.21
CA LEU A 23 -2.33 -21.80 -8.62
C LEU A 23 -3.03 -20.72 -9.48
N ALA A 24 -3.09 -20.90 -10.81
CA ALA A 24 -3.82 -20.02 -11.72
C ALA A 24 -5.35 -20.19 -11.66
N MET A 25 -5.84 -21.24 -10.99
CA MET A 25 -7.27 -21.57 -10.87
C MET A 25 -7.80 -21.53 -9.42
N PHE A 26 -6.96 -21.14 -8.45
CA PHE A 26 -7.36 -21.08 -7.05
C PHE A 26 -8.42 -19.99 -6.83
N LYS A 27 -9.65 -20.41 -6.57
CA LYS A 27 -10.78 -19.54 -6.22
C LYS A 27 -10.98 -19.58 -4.71
N PRO A 28 -10.51 -18.58 -3.95
CA PRO A 28 -10.72 -18.53 -2.51
C PRO A 28 -12.21 -18.43 -2.21
N LYS A 29 -12.69 -19.27 -1.30
CA LYS A 29 -14.10 -19.33 -0.87
C LYS A 29 -14.36 -18.51 0.40
N THR A 30 -13.30 -18.06 1.06
CA THR A 30 -13.36 -17.30 2.32
C THR A 30 -12.35 -16.17 2.29
N ILE A 31 -12.65 -15.08 3.00
CA ILE A 31 -11.69 -13.97 3.17
C ILE A 31 -10.37 -14.49 3.78
N ARG A 32 -10.43 -15.50 4.64
CA ARG A 32 -9.24 -16.08 5.28
C ARG A 32 -8.25 -16.69 4.29
N GLN A 33 -8.76 -17.42 3.29
CA GLN A 33 -7.95 -17.92 2.17
C GLN A 33 -7.48 -16.77 1.27
N THR A 34 -8.30 -15.73 1.11
CA THR A 34 -7.90 -14.55 0.34
C THR A 34 -6.72 -13.84 0.99
N VAL A 35 -6.65 -13.68 2.31
CA VAL A 35 -5.55 -12.91 2.95
C VAL A 35 -4.30 -13.76 3.19
N GLU A 36 -4.33 -15.07 2.95
CA GLU A 36 -3.22 -15.98 3.25
C GLU A 36 -1.87 -15.58 2.60
N PRO A 37 -1.80 -15.21 1.31
CA PRO A 37 -0.55 -14.73 0.71
C PRO A 37 -0.01 -13.46 1.37
N LEU A 38 -0.90 -12.55 1.77
CA LEU A 38 -0.51 -11.33 2.48
C LEU A 38 0.15 -11.64 3.82
N PHE A 39 -0.39 -12.59 4.57
CA PHE A 39 0.19 -13.02 5.83
C PHE A 39 1.49 -13.80 5.64
N ALA A 40 1.59 -14.62 4.60
CA ALA A 40 2.83 -15.32 4.26
C ALA A 40 3.96 -14.32 3.95
N MET A 41 3.67 -13.28 3.17
CA MET A 41 4.64 -12.21 2.87
C MET A 41 5.00 -11.40 4.12
N ASN A 42 4.02 -11.01 4.93
CA ASN A 42 4.31 -10.35 6.21
C ASN A 42 5.17 -11.24 7.12
N PHE A 43 4.93 -12.56 7.14
CA PHE A 43 5.75 -13.50 7.90
C PHE A 43 7.17 -13.60 7.34
N LEU A 44 7.36 -13.68 6.03
CA LEU A 44 8.68 -13.75 5.41
C LEU A 44 9.59 -12.57 5.80
N PHE A 45 9.01 -11.38 5.93
CA PHE A 45 9.74 -10.14 6.27
C PHE A 45 9.64 -9.74 7.74
N GLY A 46 9.34 -10.68 8.64
CA GLY A 46 9.42 -10.46 10.08
C GLY A 46 8.24 -9.71 10.71
N MET A 47 7.21 -9.39 9.93
CA MET A 47 5.94 -8.78 10.34
C MET A 47 4.82 -9.81 10.58
N GLY A 48 5.19 -11.09 10.69
CA GLY A 48 4.27 -12.22 10.65
C GLY A 48 3.32 -12.35 11.83
N ILE A 49 2.05 -12.54 11.52
CA ILE A 49 1.02 -12.96 12.48
C ILE A 49 0.58 -14.37 12.12
N SER A 50 0.57 -15.30 13.07
CA SER A 50 0.08 -16.64 12.78
C SER A 50 -1.44 -16.64 12.55
N LEU A 51 -1.88 -17.24 11.44
CA LEU A 51 -3.29 -17.51 11.16
C LEU A 51 -3.89 -18.61 12.03
N LYS A 52 -3.12 -19.28 12.89
CA LYS A 52 -3.69 -20.32 13.77
C LYS A 52 -4.75 -19.71 14.69
N LYS A 53 -5.83 -20.46 14.97
CA LYS A 53 -6.92 -20.01 15.87
C LYS A 53 -6.44 -19.71 17.31
N LYS A 54 -5.36 -20.37 17.75
CA LYS A 54 -4.66 -20.13 19.02
C LYS A 54 -3.15 -20.34 18.82
N PRO A 55 -2.40 -19.35 18.33
CA PRO A 55 -0.96 -19.47 18.28
C PRO A 55 -0.38 -19.29 19.68
N PRO A 56 0.69 -20.01 20.05
CA PRO A 56 1.41 -19.74 21.28
C PRO A 56 2.01 -18.33 21.17
N ARG A 57 1.43 -17.37 21.90
CA ARG A 57 1.83 -15.95 21.88
C ARG A 57 3.33 -15.79 22.08
N LEU A 58 3.93 -16.64 22.93
CA LEU A 58 5.36 -16.66 23.24
C LEU A 58 6.24 -16.89 22.00
N ILE A 59 5.86 -17.79 21.10
CA ILE A 59 6.64 -18.09 19.88
C ILE A 59 6.61 -16.90 18.92
N GLU A 60 5.45 -16.25 18.79
CA GLU A 60 5.33 -15.06 17.94
C GLU A 60 6.12 -13.88 18.51
N TYR A 61 6.12 -13.67 19.83
CA TYR A 61 6.94 -12.64 20.46
C TYR A 61 8.43 -12.94 20.35
N ALA A 62 8.84 -14.19 20.58
CA ALA A 62 10.22 -14.62 20.39
C ALA A 62 10.66 -14.41 18.94
N TYR A 63 9.80 -14.73 17.96
CA TYR A 63 10.07 -14.50 16.54
C TYR A 63 10.29 -13.02 16.22
N THR A 64 9.39 -12.12 16.65
CA THR A 64 9.56 -10.68 16.43
C THR A 64 10.84 -10.16 17.10
N VAL A 65 11.14 -10.59 18.33
CA VAL A 65 12.38 -10.19 19.03
C VAL A 65 13.62 -10.70 18.29
N CYS A 66 13.62 -11.93 17.81
CA CYS A 66 14.72 -12.48 17.01
C CYS A 66 14.94 -11.69 15.71
N VAL A 67 13.87 -11.33 15.01
CA VAL A 67 13.95 -10.49 13.80
C VAL A 67 14.55 -9.13 14.13
N LEU A 68 14.09 -8.47 15.19
CA LEU A 68 14.61 -7.17 15.61
C LEU A 68 16.11 -7.20 15.93
N ILE A 69 16.54 -8.23 16.69
CA ILE A 69 17.96 -8.44 17.02
C ILE A 69 18.76 -8.71 15.74
N LEU A 70 18.25 -9.56 14.84
CA LEU A 70 18.91 -9.89 13.58
C LEU A 70 19.06 -8.66 12.68
N THR A 71 17.99 -7.90 12.46
CA THR A 71 18.02 -6.67 11.64
C THR A 71 18.96 -5.62 12.25
N GLY A 72 18.93 -5.44 13.57
CA GLY A 72 19.81 -4.48 14.27
C GLY A 72 21.29 -4.87 14.22
N THR A 73 21.61 -6.15 14.44
CA THR A 73 22.98 -6.66 14.40
C THR A 73 23.58 -6.60 12.99
N ILE A 74 22.82 -7.03 11.97
CA ILE A 74 23.25 -6.96 10.57
C ILE A 74 23.45 -5.50 10.14
N GLY A 75 22.53 -4.59 10.49
CA GLY A 75 22.67 -3.17 10.20
C GLY A 75 23.93 -2.56 10.80
N LYS A 76 24.21 -2.85 12.07
CA LYS A 76 25.41 -2.34 12.77
C LYS A 76 26.71 -2.91 12.19
N LEU A 77 26.73 -4.19 11.81
CA LEU A 77 27.91 -4.84 11.24
C LEU A 77 28.24 -4.33 9.84
N ALA A 78 27.25 -3.91 9.06
CA ALA A 78 27.46 -3.44 7.69
C ALA A 78 27.89 -1.97 7.58
N LEU A 79 27.59 -1.14 8.58
CA LEU A 79 27.93 0.29 8.58
C LEU A 79 29.41 0.61 8.27
N PRO A 80 30.43 -0.02 8.89
CA PRO A 80 31.82 0.29 8.56
C PRO A 80 32.16 -0.02 7.10
N TYR A 81 31.54 -1.05 6.55
CA TYR A 81 31.75 -1.47 5.18
C TYR A 81 31.07 -0.56 4.15
N TYR A 82 29.93 0.06 4.48
CA TYR A 82 29.37 1.11 3.64
C TYR A 82 30.34 2.28 3.51
N LYS A 83 31.00 2.68 4.60
CA LYS A 83 31.97 3.78 4.56
C LYS A 83 33.21 3.47 3.71
N GLU A 84 33.60 2.19 3.64
CA GLU A 84 34.81 1.73 2.95
C GLU A 84 34.58 1.41 1.46
N TYR A 85 33.43 0.83 1.10
CA TYR A 85 33.18 0.27 -0.24
C TYR A 85 32.13 1.03 -1.06
N TYR A 86 31.34 1.88 -0.42
CA TYR A 86 30.31 2.65 -1.12
C TYR A 86 30.94 3.89 -1.74
N ILE A 87 30.81 4.03 -3.06
CA ILE A 87 31.24 5.24 -3.76
C ILE A 87 30.17 6.30 -3.50
N ILE A 88 30.28 7.06 -2.41
CA ILE A 88 29.73 8.42 -2.38
C ILE A 88 30.85 9.31 -2.89
N SER A 89 30.70 9.74 -4.14
CA SER A 89 31.56 10.79 -4.64
C SER A 89 31.21 12.09 -3.90
N THR A 90 32.22 12.67 -3.26
CA THR A 90 32.29 14.06 -2.78
C THR A 90 31.40 14.46 -1.58
N TYR A 91 32.07 14.77 -0.46
CA TYR A 91 31.64 15.44 0.79
C TYR A 91 31.26 14.59 2.00
N ALA A 92 31.86 14.96 3.15
CA ALA A 92 31.55 14.45 4.49
C ALA A 92 30.06 14.64 4.87
N LEU A 93 29.41 15.70 4.38
CA LEU A 93 27.99 15.96 4.63
C LEU A 93 27.08 14.87 4.03
N ASN A 94 27.41 14.36 2.83
CA ASN A 94 26.64 13.30 2.18
C ASN A 94 26.80 11.95 2.90
N GLN A 95 27.99 11.67 3.43
CA GLN A 95 28.23 10.47 4.24
C GLN A 95 27.41 10.47 5.53
N VAL A 96 27.38 11.58 6.26
CA VAL A 96 26.57 11.70 7.49
C VAL A 96 25.08 11.56 7.19
N ILE A 97 24.59 12.19 6.11
CA ILE A 97 23.19 12.05 5.68
C ILE A 97 22.88 10.59 5.35
N PHE A 98 23.76 9.90 4.64
CA PHE A 98 23.57 8.50 4.27
C PHE A 98 23.54 7.57 5.49
N GLU A 99 24.42 7.77 6.48
CA GLU A 99 24.37 7.04 7.75
C GLU A 99 23.03 7.27 8.48
N ILE A 100 22.57 8.52 8.56
CA ILE A 100 21.27 8.86 9.17
C ILE A 100 20.12 8.15 8.44
N LEU A 101 20.13 8.11 7.11
CA LEU A 101 19.10 7.43 6.31
C LEU A 101 19.06 5.93 6.62
N ILE A 102 20.22 5.25 6.66
CA ILE A 102 20.30 3.82 7.03
C ILE A 102 19.72 3.59 8.42
N TYR A 103 20.09 4.41 9.42
CA TYR A 103 19.56 4.27 10.77
C TYR A 103 18.05 4.52 10.83
N ALA A 104 17.55 5.51 10.09
CA ALA A 104 16.13 5.79 10.00
C ALA A 104 15.35 4.64 9.34
N ASP A 105 15.89 4.00 8.29
CA ASP A 105 15.31 2.82 7.66
C ASP A 105 15.28 1.59 8.59
N LEU A 106 16.37 1.35 9.32
CA LEU A 106 16.43 0.26 10.31
C LEU A 106 15.42 0.49 11.45
N LEU A 107 15.31 1.73 11.93
CA LEU A 107 14.33 2.12 12.94
C LEU A 107 12.90 1.96 12.40
N MET A 108 12.65 2.31 11.14
CA MET A 108 11.36 2.11 10.48
C MET A 108 10.98 0.63 10.42
N ILE A 109 11.88 -0.25 9.97
CA ILE A 109 11.59 -1.70 9.92
C ILE A 109 11.27 -2.21 11.33
N CYS A 110 12.05 -1.80 12.33
CA CYS A 110 11.84 -2.22 13.71
C CYS A 110 10.49 -1.74 14.25
N THR A 111 10.15 -0.48 14.04
CA THR A 111 8.87 0.09 14.49
C THR A 111 7.69 -0.54 13.75
N LEU A 112 7.78 -0.79 12.45
CA LEU A 112 6.74 -1.48 11.68
C LEU A 112 6.52 -2.93 12.16
N ALA A 113 7.59 -3.67 12.47
CA ALA A 113 7.49 -5.01 13.02
C ALA A 113 6.75 -5.01 14.38
N VAL A 114 7.05 -4.04 15.25
CA VAL A 114 6.37 -3.87 16.55
C VAL A 114 4.91 -3.46 16.37
N VAL A 115 4.63 -2.48 15.51
CA VAL A 115 3.27 -1.99 15.24
C VAL A 115 2.39 -3.11 14.69
N ASN A 116 2.86 -3.86 13.70
CA ASN A 116 2.15 -5.02 13.16
C ASN A 116 1.85 -6.06 14.24
N ARG A 117 2.80 -6.27 15.18
CA ARG A 117 2.60 -7.20 16.29
C ARG A 117 1.52 -6.72 17.26
N VAL A 118 1.57 -5.45 17.67
CA VAL A 118 0.59 -4.85 18.59
C VAL A 118 -0.82 -4.90 17.99
N ASN A 119 -0.92 -4.60 16.69
CA ASN A 119 -2.20 -4.52 15.99
C ASN A 119 -2.71 -5.87 15.47
N ALA A 120 -2.04 -6.98 15.77
CA ALA A 120 -2.43 -8.31 15.34
C ALA A 120 -3.83 -8.72 15.81
N GLN A 121 -4.24 -8.30 17.01
CA GLN A 121 -5.59 -8.57 17.52
C GLN A 121 -6.65 -7.74 16.77
N ASN A 122 -6.36 -6.47 16.48
CA ASN A 122 -7.26 -5.61 15.72
C ASN A 122 -7.45 -6.14 14.29
N LEU A 123 -6.39 -6.65 13.65
CA LEU A 123 -6.48 -7.29 12.34
C LEU A 123 -7.37 -8.55 12.34
N ARG A 124 -7.34 -9.36 13.41
CA ARG A 124 -8.28 -10.49 13.56
C ARG A 124 -9.73 -10.00 13.70
N THR A 125 -9.94 -8.89 14.39
CA THR A 125 -11.26 -8.23 14.48
C THR A 125 -11.72 -7.73 13.11
N VAL A 126 -10.84 -7.12 12.31
CA VAL A 126 -11.16 -6.71 10.91
C VAL A 126 -11.64 -7.91 10.10
N ILE A 127 -10.91 -9.02 10.13
CA ILE A 127 -11.29 -10.25 9.41
C ILE A 127 -12.70 -10.71 9.83
N ALA A 128 -12.96 -10.79 11.15
CA ALA A 128 -14.26 -11.24 11.67
C ALA A 128 -15.40 -10.29 11.29
N LEU A 129 -15.17 -8.97 11.30
CA LEU A 129 -16.17 -7.99 10.88
C LEU A 129 -16.45 -8.09 9.38
N VAL A 130 -15.41 -8.27 8.55
CA VAL A 130 -15.58 -8.47 7.11
C VAL A 130 -16.34 -9.76 6.81
N GLU A 131 -16.02 -10.87 7.48
CA GLU A 131 -16.78 -12.13 7.33
C GLU A 131 -18.25 -11.97 7.71
N SER A 132 -18.53 -11.25 8.80
CA SER A 132 -19.90 -10.97 9.22
C SER A 132 -20.63 -10.13 8.17
N ASN A 133 -19.99 -9.09 7.64
CA ASN A 133 -20.55 -8.22 6.62
C ASN A 133 -20.77 -8.95 5.28
N ASP A 134 -19.83 -9.80 4.87
CA ASP A 134 -19.94 -10.64 3.68
C ASP A 134 -21.15 -11.57 3.75
N ARG A 135 -21.43 -12.17 4.92
CA ARG A 135 -22.65 -12.97 5.13
C ARG A 135 -23.92 -12.15 4.98
N THR A 136 -23.91 -10.90 5.47
CA THR A 136 -25.05 -9.98 5.32
C THR A 136 -25.26 -9.62 3.85
N MET A 137 -24.18 -9.36 3.10
CA MET A 137 -24.22 -9.07 1.66
C MET A 137 -24.68 -10.28 0.83
N GLU A 138 -24.22 -11.48 1.18
CA GLU A 138 -24.61 -12.74 0.51
C GLU A 138 -26.09 -13.05 0.69
N LYS A 139 -26.66 -12.79 1.88
CA LYS A 139 -28.12 -12.90 2.12
C LYS A 139 -28.95 -11.96 1.22
N MET A 140 -28.37 -10.88 0.71
CA MET A 140 -29.02 -9.99 -0.26
C MET A 140 -28.78 -10.40 -1.72
N GLY A 141 -28.07 -11.51 -1.92
CA GLY A 141 -27.67 -12.01 -3.22
C GLY A 141 -26.42 -11.34 -3.79
N LEU A 142 -25.70 -10.48 -3.05
CA LEU A 142 -24.49 -9.84 -3.59
C LEU A 142 -23.34 -10.87 -3.73
N PRO A 143 -22.58 -10.84 -4.83
CA PRO A 143 -21.55 -11.83 -5.09
C PRO A 143 -20.32 -11.66 -4.19
N GLN A 144 -19.61 -12.75 -3.95
CA GLN A 144 -18.37 -12.73 -3.18
C GLN A 144 -17.22 -12.10 -3.99
N ILE A 145 -16.47 -11.18 -3.37
CA ILE A 145 -15.37 -10.43 -4.00
C ILE A 145 -13.97 -11.06 -3.80
N TYR A 146 -13.90 -12.25 -3.20
CA TYR A 146 -12.67 -12.91 -2.75
C TYR A 146 -11.64 -13.16 -3.86
N HIS A 147 -12.09 -13.64 -5.02
CA HIS A 147 -11.20 -13.89 -6.15
C HIS A 147 -10.59 -12.60 -6.71
N ALA A 148 -11.37 -11.52 -6.79
CA ALA A 148 -10.88 -10.22 -7.24
C ALA A 148 -9.79 -9.67 -6.32
N LEU A 149 -10.00 -9.76 -5.01
CA LEU A 149 -9.04 -9.34 -3.99
C LEU A 149 -7.79 -10.20 -3.99
N PHE A 150 -7.93 -11.51 -4.20
CA PHE A 150 -6.79 -12.43 -4.30
C PHE A 150 -5.91 -12.12 -5.51
N VAL A 151 -6.51 -11.93 -6.69
CA VAL A 151 -5.76 -11.56 -7.89
C VAL A 151 -5.09 -10.18 -7.73
N TYR A 152 -5.76 -9.25 -7.05
CA TYR A 152 -5.19 -7.92 -6.78
C TYR A 152 -3.90 -7.99 -5.96
N GLN A 153 -3.87 -8.71 -4.83
CA GLN A 153 -2.65 -8.83 -4.02
C GLN A 153 -1.53 -9.58 -4.76
N ILE A 154 -1.85 -10.64 -5.52
CA ILE A 154 -0.83 -11.44 -6.22
C ILE A 154 -0.19 -10.59 -7.32
N LYS A 155 -1.00 -9.84 -8.10
CA LYS A 155 -0.47 -8.88 -9.07
C LYS A 155 0.41 -7.83 -8.41
N GLY A 156 0.01 -7.33 -7.24
CA GLY A 156 0.82 -6.41 -6.44
C GLY A 156 2.18 -7.02 -6.07
N PHE A 157 2.19 -8.21 -5.46
CA PHE A 157 3.43 -8.88 -5.06
C PHE A 157 4.35 -9.21 -6.23
N VAL A 158 3.80 -9.69 -7.34
CA VAL A 158 4.58 -9.98 -8.55
C VAL A 158 5.19 -8.70 -9.11
N PHE A 159 4.39 -7.62 -9.21
CA PHE A 159 4.88 -6.34 -9.71
C PHE A 159 6.01 -5.79 -8.83
N TYR A 160 5.82 -5.71 -7.51
CA TYR A 160 6.86 -5.20 -6.61
C TYR A 160 8.05 -6.14 -6.48
N GLY A 161 7.85 -7.46 -6.61
CA GLY A 161 8.94 -8.44 -6.65
C GLY A 161 9.85 -8.21 -7.85
N ILE A 162 9.27 -8.10 -9.05
CA ILE A 162 10.02 -7.79 -10.29
C ILE A 162 10.71 -6.44 -10.17
N PHE A 163 10.00 -5.43 -9.66
CA PHE A 163 10.53 -4.09 -9.44
C PHE A 163 11.75 -4.14 -8.50
N THR A 164 11.64 -4.82 -7.35
CA THR A 164 12.73 -4.95 -6.38
C THR A 164 13.95 -5.64 -6.98
N VAL A 165 13.77 -6.73 -7.73
CA VAL A 165 14.88 -7.45 -8.39
C VAL A 165 15.55 -6.57 -9.44
N PHE A 166 14.77 -5.80 -10.20
CA PHE A 166 15.30 -4.83 -11.16
C PHE A 166 16.18 -3.78 -10.48
N PHE A 167 15.71 -3.17 -9.39
CA PHE A 167 16.49 -2.17 -8.65
C PHE A 167 17.76 -2.76 -8.04
N ILE A 168 17.66 -3.91 -7.36
CA ILE A 168 18.84 -4.60 -6.82
C ILE A 168 19.88 -4.83 -7.91
N THR A 169 19.46 -5.24 -9.11
CA THR A 169 20.37 -5.50 -10.24
C THR A 169 21.03 -4.22 -10.75
N VAL A 170 20.25 -3.15 -10.96
CA VAL A 170 20.76 -1.83 -11.39
C VAL A 170 21.75 -1.28 -10.36
N ILE A 171 21.47 -1.43 -9.08
CA ILE A 171 22.34 -0.91 -8.04
C ILE A 171 23.61 -1.75 -7.88
N TYR A 172 23.50 -3.07 -7.95
CA TYR A 172 24.65 -3.97 -7.91
C TYR A 172 25.68 -3.63 -9.00
N THR A 173 25.21 -3.24 -10.20
CA THR A 173 26.09 -2.90 -11.32
C THR A 173 26.72 -1.52 -11.21
N TRP A 174 25.98 -0.51 -10.72
CA TRP A 174 26.43 0.88 -10.77
C TRP A 174 27.00 1.41 -9.44
N GLN A 175 26.53 0.97 -8.27
CA GLN A 175 26.77 1.69 -7.00
C GLN A 175 28.14 1.42 -6.34
N PHE A 176 28.81 0.31 -6.64
CA PHE A 176 30.02 -0.13 -5.91
C PHE A 176 31.31 0.06 -6.71
N GLN A 177 32.43 0.26 -6.00
CA GLN A 177 33.75 0.37 -6.61
C GLN A 177 34.16 -0.91 -7.33
N GLU A 178 34.88 -0.77 -8.44
CA GLU A 178 35.33 -1.92 -9.25
C GLU A 178 36.20 -2.89 -8.44
N SER A 179 36.96 -2.38 -7.47
CA SER A 179 37.82 -3.13 -6.55
C SER A 179 37.08 -3.98 -5.51
N THR A 180 35.77 -3.78 -5.32
CA THR A 180 35.03 -4.49 -4.26
C THR A 180 34.76 -5.94 -4.65
N ALA A 181 35.02 -6.87 -3.72
CA ALA A 181 34.73 -8.30 -3.92
C ALA A 181 33.24 -8.53 -4.22
N LYS A 182 32.93 -9.42 -5.19
CA LYS A 182 31.55 -9.67 -5.65
C LYS A 182 30.60 -10.12 -4.52
N SER A 183 31.09 -10.95 -3.59
CA SER A 183 30.34 -11.39 -2.41
C SER A 183 29.97 -10.20 -1.50
N MET A 184 30.89 -9.26 -1.33
CA MET A 184 30.68 -8.07 -0.51
C MET A 184 29.68 -7.11 -1.15
N LYS A 185 29.79 -6.90 -2.47
CA LYS A 185 28.79 -6.13 -3.24
C LYS A 185 27.39 -6.69 -3.02
N PHE A 186 27.21 -8.00 -3.18
CA PHE A 186 25.91 -8.64 -3.00
C PHE A 186 25.35 -8.47 -1.59
N TYR A 187 26.19 -8.62 -0.56
CA TYR A 187 25.80 -8.42 0.83
C TYR A 187 25.35 -6.98 1.11
N LEU A 188 26.13 -5.99 0.69
CA LEU A 188 25.83 -4.57 0.89
C LEU A 188 24.60 -4.12 0.07
N THR A 189 24.45 -4.58 -1.18
CA THR A 189 23.22 -4.32 -1.95
C THR A 189 22.01 -4.95 -1.26
N SER A 190 22.10 -6.18 -0.77
CA SER A 190 20.94 -6.84 -0.16
C SER A 190 20.46 -6.12 1.11
N LEU A 191 21.40 -5.61 1.90
CA LEU A 191 21.06 -4.95 3.16
C LEU A 191 20.51 -3.53 2.97
N SER A 192 21.08 -2.72 2.08
CA SER A 192 20.59 -1.36 1.81
C SER A 192 19.16 -1.34 1.30
N TYR A 193 18.74 -2.43 0.65
CA TYR A 193 17.46 -2.51 -0.07
C TYR A 193 16.44 -3.40 0.67
N LEU A 194 16.81 -3.96 1.83
CA LEU A 194 15.91 -4.66 2.74
C LEU A 194 14.67 -3.85 3.18
N PRO A 195 14.74 -2.51 3.36
CA PRO A 195 13.56 -1.72 3.69
C PRO A 195 12.46 -1.76 2.62
N PHE A 196 12.80 -1.98 1.34
CA PHE A 196 11.83 -1.83 0.26
C PHE A 196 10.77 -2.91 0.22
N PRO A 197 11.10 -4.22 0.30
CA PRO A 197 10.06 -5.23 0.46
C PRO A 197 9.16 -4.99 1.66
N VAL A 198 9.72 -4.52 2.79
CA VAL A 198 8.96 -4.22 4.01
C VAL A 198 7.97 -3.08 3.78
N ILE A 199 8.41 -2.00 3.14
CA ILE A 199 7.56 -0.86 2.74
C ILE A 199 6.45 -1.33 1.80
N TYR A 200 6.78 -2.08 0.74
CA TYR A 200 5.78 -2.52 -0.24
C TYR A 200 4.75 -3.49 0.34
N ILE A 201 5.17 -4.42 1.19
CA ILE A 201 4.25 -5.32 1.89
C ILE A 201 3.35 -4.53 2.83
N SER A 202 3.89 -3.52 3.51
CA SER A 202 3.10 -2.62 4.38
C SER A 202 2.07 -1.84 3.57
N VAL A 203 2.44 -1.30 2.41
CA VAL A 203 1.53 -0.61 1.47
C VAL A 203 0.42 -1.55 1.00
N ILE A 204 0.77 -2.73 0.49
CA ILE A 204 -0.20 -3.71 0.01
C ILE A 204 -1.13 -4.14 1.14
N SER A 205 -0.61 -4.33 2.35
CA SER A 205 -1.41 -4.75 3.51
C SER A 205 -2.53 -3.77 3.82
N PHE A 206 -2.22 -2.47 3.85
CA PHE A 206 -3.23 -1.43 4.06
C PHE A 206 -4.17 -1.30 2.86
N CYS A 207 -3.61 -1.16 1.65
CA CYS A 207 -4.38 -0.95 0.42
C CYS A 207 -5.32 -2.13 0.09
N PHE A 208 -4.99 -3.35 0.51
CA PHE A 208 -5.86 -4.52 0.40
C PHE A 208 -7.20 -4.28 1.12
N TRP A 209 -7.16 -3.83 2.38
CA TRP A 209 -8.37 -3.59 3.17
C TRP A 209 -9.17 -2.41 2.65
N VAL A 210 -8.49 -1.33 2.25
CA VAL A 210 -9.15 -0.17 1.62
C VAL A 210 -9.84 -0.57 0.32
N THR A 211 -9.17 -1.37 -0.53
CA THR A 211 -9.73 -1.90 -1.78
C THR A 211 -10.91 -2.83 -1.52
N CYS A 212 -10.87 -3.64 -0.45
CA CYS A 212 -12.01 -4.43 -0.01
C CYS A 212 -13.23 -3.55 0.29
N MET A 213 -13.05 -2.44 1.03
CA MET A 213 -14.14 -1.49 1.30
C MET A 213 -14.63 -0.82 0.02
N LYS A 214 -13.73 -0.41 -0.89
CA LYS A 214 -14.09 0.15 -2.20
C LYS A 214 -15.02 -0.79 -2.97
N LEU A 215 -14.66 -2.07 -3.07
CA LEU A 215 -15.46 -3.05 -3.81
C LEU A 215 -16.85 -3.22 -3.18
N LYS A 216 -16.93 -3.21 -1.84
CA LYS A 216 -18.21 -3.27 -1.13
C LYS A 216 -19.09 -2.05 -1.38
N PHE A 217 -18.51 -0.84 -1.38
CA PHE A 217 -19.24 0.38 -1.74
C PHE A 217 -19.73 0.33 -3.19
N CYS A 218 -18.91 -0.14 -4.13
CA CYS A 218 -19.34 -0.33 -5.53
C CYS A 218 -20.52 -1.29 -5.64
N GLN A 219 -20.52 -2.41 -4.90
CA GLN A 219 -21.65 -3.34 -4.86
C GLN A 219 -22.93 -2.70 -4.31
N LEU A 220 -22.82 -1.90 -3.25
CA LEU A 220 -23.96 -1.17 -2.69
C LEU A 220 -24.48 -0.09 -3.66
N ASN A 221 -23.58 0.64 -4.31
CA ASN A 221 -23.93 1.64 -5.31
C ASN A 221 -24.68 0.99 -6.48
N GLN A 222 -24.21 -0.16 -6.98
CA GLN A 222 -24.92 -0.94 -8.00
C GLN A 222 -26.29 -1.45 -7.54
N LEU A 223 -26.43 -1.82 -6.27
CA LEU A 223 -27.72 -2.22 -5.71
C LEU A 223 -28.70 -1.04 -5.63
N LEU A 224 -28.27 0.12 -5.16
CA LEU A 224 -29.07 1.36 -5.17
C LEU A 224 -29.47 1.76 -6.59
N LEU A 225 -28.54 1.61 -7.53
CA LEU A 225 -28.75 1.80 -8.95
C LEU A 225 -29.88 0.92 -9.52
N SER A 226 -29.93 -0.35 -9.08
CA SER A 226 -30.97 -1.27 -9.53
C SER A 226 -32.35 -0.83 -9.08
N MET A 227 -32.46 -0.24 -7.87
CA MET A 227 -33.70 0.33 -7.35
C MET A 227 -34.15 1.56 -8.14
N LEU A 228 -33.20 2.36 -8.65
CA LEU A 228 -33.47 3.49 -9.56
C LEU A 228 -34.02 3.00 -10.90
N SER A 229 -33.44 1.95 -11.49
CA SER A 229 -33.80 1.51 -12.84
C SER A 229 -35.20 0.89 -12.97
N THR A 230 -35.81 0.47 -11.85
CA THR A 230 -37.23 0.10 -11.79
C THR A 230 -38.15 1.33 -11.91
N SER A 231 -37.60 2.54 -11.72
CA SER A 231 -38.25 3.83 -11.89
C SER A 231 -37.81 4.44 -13.23
N GLU A 232 -38.65 4.36 -14.25
CA GLU A 232 -38.32 4.66 -15.66
C GLU A 232 -37.68 6.04 -15.91
N SER A 233 -36.36 6.12 -16.10
CA SER A 233 -35.67 7.36 -16.51
C SER A 233 -34.69 7.11 -17.69
N PRO A 234 -34.96 7.69 -18.89
CA PRO A 234 -34.14 7.48 -20.09
C PRO A 234 -32.81 8.26 -20.12
N LEU A 235 -32.72 9.37 -19.39
CA LEU A 235 -31.47 10.18 -19.22
C LEU A 235 -30.36 9.37 -18.53
N TYR A 236 -30.75 8.44 -17.67
CA TYR A 236 -29.88 7.64 -16.84
C TYR A 236 -29.14 6.51 -17.60
N LYS A 237 -29.75 5.93 -18.65
CA LYS A 237 -29.09 4.93 -19.54
C LYS A 237 -27.84 5.48 -20.23
N ARG A 238 -27.75 6.80 -20.43
CA ARG A 238 -26.63 7.45 -21.12
C ARG A 238 -25.41 7.64 -20.19
N PHE A 239 -25.64 7.98 -18.91
CA PHE A 239 -24.59 8.07 -17.88
C PHE A 239 -23.97 6.71 -17.54
N LEU A 240 -24.76 5.63 -17.58
CA LEU A 240 -24.28 4.26 -17.36
C LEU A 240 -23.25 3.80 -18.40
N LYS A 241 -23.33 4.33 -19.63
CA LYS A 241 -22.49 3.89 -20.77
C LYS A 241 -21.08 4.49 -20.74
N THR A 242 -20.88 5.64 -20.10
CA THR A 242 -19.59 6.36 -20.15
C THR A 242 -18.69 6.05 -18.95
N SER A 243 -19.22 5.59 -17.82
CA SER A 243 -18.44 5.50 -16.58
C SER A 243 -17.80 4.12 -16.27
N ASN A 244 -18.20 3.01 -16.94
CA ASN A 244 -18.03 1.67 -16.35
C ASN A 244 -17.59 0.50 -17.28
N ASP A 245 -17.07 0.71 -18.48
CA ASP A 245 -16.79 -0.41 -19.41
C ASP A 245 -15.84 -1.52 -18.89
N LEU A 246 -15.00 -1.25 -17.89
CA LEU A 246 -14.11 -2.26 -17.27
C LEU A 246 -14.73 -3.01 -16.07
N GLU A 247 -15.58 -2.35 -15.27
CA GLU A 247 -16.26 -2.97 -14.12
C GLU A 247 -17.59 -3.65 -14.54
N ASN A 248 -18.22 -3.18 -15.62
CA ASN A 248 -19.51 -3.66 -16.11
C ASN A 248 -19.44 -5.11 -16.65
N LYS A 249 -18.30 -5.54 -17.22
CA LYS A 249 -18.10 -6.95 -17.62
C LYS A 249 -18.07 -7.94 -16.45
N ARG A 250 -17.80 -7.47 -15.23
CA ARG A 250 -17.66 -8.33 -14.03
C ARG A 250 -18.98 -8.54 -13.28
N PHE A 251 -19.94 -7.65 -13.47
CA PHE A 251 -21.21 -7.60 -12.74
C PHE A 251 -22.46 -7.66 -13.64
N SER A 252 -22.33 -7.61 -14.97
CA SER A 252 -23.47 -7.65 -15.90
C SER A 252 -24.29 -8.94 -15.87
N SER A 253 -23.70 -10.06 -15.43
CA SER A 253 -24.43 -11.33 -15.23
C SER A 253 -25.42 -11.30 -14.06
N PHE A 254 -25.43 -10.24 -13.25
CA PHE A 254 -26.13 -10.17 -11.98
C PHE A 254 -27.57 -9.66 -12.06
N ARG A 255 -27.98 -9.05 -13.18
CA ARG A 255 -29.32 -8.45 -13.32
C ARG A 255 -30.49 -9.44 -13.26
N ILE A 256 -30.24 -10.76 -13.30
CA ILE A 256 -31.27 -11.76 -13.63
C ILE A 256 -31.90 -12.43 -12.39
N VAL A 257 -31.34 -12.30 -11.17
CA VAL A 257 -31.72 -13.19 -10.04
C VAL A 257 -32.49 -12.53 -8.88
N GLN A 258 -32.67 -11.20 -8.83
CA GLN A 258 -33.37 -10.59 -7.69
C GLN A 258 -34.90 -10.57 -7.86
N GLU A 259 -35.55 -11.68 -7.51
CA GLU A 259 -37.00 -11.74 -7.26
C GLU A 259 -37.41 -11.06 -5.94
N SER A 260 -38.51 -10.30 -6.01
CA SER A 260 -39.54 -10.09 -4.98
C SER A 260 -39.11 -9.76 -3.54
N ASN A 261 -38.42 -8.63 -3.33
CA ASN A 261 -38.47 -7.91 -2.05
C ASN A 261 -38.69 -6.42 -2.31
N GLY A 262 -39.61 -5.79 -1.57
CA GLY A 262 -39.93 -4.36 -1.72
C GLY A 262 -38.71 -3.47 -1.53
N ASN A 263 -38.63 -2.37 -2.30
CA ASN A 263 -37.49 -1.45 -2.29
C ASN A 263 -37.14 -0.94 -0.87
N THR A 264 -38.14 -0.77 0.00
CA THR A 264 -37.98 -0.42 1.42
C THR A 264 -37.12 -1.42 2.20
N CYS A 265 -37.35 -2.73 2.02
CA CYS A 265 -36.57 -3.77 2.68
C CYS A 265 -35.12 -3.79 2.18
N LYS A 266 -34.92 -3.60 0.86
CA LYS A 266 -33.58 -3.49 0.27
C LYS A 266 -32.84 -2.24 0.77
N MET A 267 -33.52 -1.11 0.93
CA MET A 267 -32.93 0.12 1.48
C MET A 267 -32.51 -0.06 2.95
N ARG A 268 -33.36 -0.65 3.78
CA ARG A 268 -33.03 -0.95 5.19
C ARG A 268 -31.78 -1.83 5.31
N SER A 269 -31.69 -2.78 4.41
CA SER A 269 -30.59 -3.71 4.25
C SER A 269 -29.28 -3.00 3.82
N VAL A 270 -29.34 -2.11 2.82
CA VAL A 270 -28.18 -1.27 2.40
C VAL A 270 -27.67 -0.40 3.55
N LYS A 271 -28.57 0.25 4.30
CA LYS A 271 -28.21 1.07 5.46
C LYS A 271 -27.42 0.29 6.52
N GLN A 272 -27.86 -0.94 6.80
CA GLN A 272 -27.20 -1.82 7.76
C GLN A 272 -25.79 -2.20 7.29
N ILE A 273 -25.63 -2.63 6.03
CA ILE A 273 -24.31 -2.93 5.46
C ILE A 273 -23.42 -1.70 5.49
N HIS A 274 -23.94 -0.51 5.17
CA HIS A 274 -23.19 0.73 5.23
C HIS A 274 -22.59 0.97 6.63
N LEU A 275 -23.38 0.84 7.72
CA LEU A 275 -22.85 0.98 9.09
C LEU A 275 -21.77 -0.06 9.41
N GLU A 276 -21.96 -1.29 8.96
CA GLU A 276 -20.97 -2.35 9.15
C GLU A 276 -19.65 -2.04 8.43
N ILE A 277 -19.72 -1.51 7.19
CA ILE A 277 -18.54 -1.06 6.44
C ILE A 277 -17.86 0.11 7.17
N ILE A 278 -18.61 1.12 7.64
CA ILE A 278 -18.05 2.22 8.43
C ILE A 278 -17.33 1.71 9.68
N LYS A 279 -17.91 0.74 10.38
CA LYS A 279 -17.28 0.11 11.54
C LYS A 279 -15.96 -0.57 11.14
N ILE A 280 -15.93 -1.28 10.01
CA ILE A 280 -14.71 -1.90 9.51
C ILE A 280 -13.66 -0.82 9.17
N VAL A 281 -14.04 0.26 8.48
CA VAL A 281 -13.12 1.38 8.16
C VAL A 281 -12.49 1.97 9.42
N LYS A 282 -13.26 2.18 10.49
CA LYS A 282 -12.75 2.66 11.78
C LYS A 282 -11.70 1.71 12.35
N VAL A 283 -11.99 0.41 12.41
CA VAL A 283 -11.03 -0.59 12.92
C VAL A 283 -9.80 -0.71 12.01
N VAL A 284 -9.95 -0.54 10.69
CA VAL A 284 -8.83 -0.51 9.74
C VAL A 284 -7.93 0.70 10.00
N ASN A 285 -8.49 1.88 10.22
CA ASN A 285 -7.73 3.07 10.60
C ASN A 285 -7.00 2.87 11.94
N ASP A 286 -7.63 2.25 12.93
CA ASP A 286 -6.98 1.95 14.21
C ASP A 286 -5.86 0.90 14.06
N THR A 287 -6.03 -0.05 13.15
CA THR A 287 -5.06 -1.14 12.91
C THR A 287 -3.84 -0.66 12.12
N PHE A 288 -4.03 0.18 11.11
CA PHE A 288 -2.97 0.59 10.19
C PHE A 288 -2.54 2.05 10.36
N GLY A 289 -3.22 2.83 11.22
CA GLY A 289 -3.01 4.27 11.34
C GLY A 289 -1.56 4.64 11.65
N VAL A 290 -0.94 3.99 12.64
CA VAL A 290 0.47 4.24 13.01
C VAL A 290 1.42 3.80 11.88
N GLN A 291 1.14 2.65 11.25
CA GLN A 291 1.93 2.17 10.12
C GLN A 291 1.90 3.14 8.93
N VAL A 292 0.71 3.62 8.55
CA VAL A 292 0.57 4.58 7.45
C VAL A 292 1.17 5.92 7.83
N LEU A 293 1.02 6.37 9.08
CA LEU A 293 1.66 7.58 9.58
C LEU A 293 3.19 7.53 9.41
N LEU A 294 3.83 6.48 9.94
CA LEU A 294 5.28 6.29 9.82
C LEU A 294 5.72 6.24 8.35
N LEU A 295 4.99 5.48 7.53
CA LEU A 295 5.32 5.31 6.12
C LEU A 295 5.21 6.63 5.35
N MET A 296 4.15 7.41 5.56
CA MET A 296 3.96 8.70 4.89
C MET A 296 5.02 9.71 5.35
N THR A 297 5.27 9.83 6.65
CA THR A 297 6.26 10.75 7.20
C THR A 297 7.65 10.45 6.66
N ILE A 298 8.08 9.20 6.69
CA ILE A 298 9.42 8.83 6.20
C ILE A 298 9.52 9.02 4.70
N SER A 299 8.51 8.60 3.92
CA SER A 299 8.51 8.80 2.47
C SER A 299 8.64 10.27 2.09
N VAL A 300 7.97 11.18 2.79
CA VAL A 300 8.05 12.63 2.54
C VAL A 300 9.43 13.18 2.92
N ILE A 301 9.95 12.83 4.10
CA ILE A 301 11.29 13.27 4.55
C ILE A 301 12.36 12.80 3.57
N PHE A 302 12.35 11.52 3.21
CA PHE A 302 13.35 10.92 2.35
C PHE A 302 13.25 11.48 0.93
N THR A 303 12.04 11.62 0.39
CA THR A 303 11.84 12.28 -0.91
C THR A 303 12.45 13.69 -0.92
N THR A 304 12.24 14.46 0.15
CA THR A 304 12.80 15.82 0.28
C THR A 304 14.33 15.80 0.30
N ILE A 305 14.93 14.89 1.09
CA ILE A 305 16.38 14.71 1.18
C ILE A 305 16.97 14.30 -0.18
N PHE A 306 16.39 13.31 -0.86
CA PHE A 306 16.87 12.84 -2.16
C PHE A 306 16.73 13.91 -3.25
N LEU A 307 15.67 14.72 -3.25
CA LEU A 307 15.55 15.85 -4.17
C LEU A 307 16.60 16.94 -3.92
N TYR A 308 16.94 17.19 -2.65
CA TYR A 308 18.03 18.12 -2.32
C TYR A 308 19.40 17.58 -2.77
N ILE A 309 19.67 16.29 -2.51
CA ILE A 309 20.91 15.64 -2.99
C ILE A 309 20.97 15.68 -4.52
N LEU A 310 19.85 15.40 -5.21
CA LEU A 310 19.75 15.51 -6.67
C LEU A 310 20.16 16.90 -7.17
N TYR A 311 19.59 17.96 -6.58
CA TYR A 311 19.95 19.33 -6.92
C TYR A 311 21.45 19.61 -6.71
N ARG A 312 22.00 19.15 -5.58
CA ARG A 312 23.42 19.33 -5.25
C ARG A 312 24.34 18.65 -6.26
N ILE A 313 24.03 17.43 -6.67
CA ILE A 313 24.83 16.67 -7.63
C ILE A 313 24.77 17.30 -9.02
N LEU A 314 23.60 17.77 -9.44
CA LEU A 314 23.44 18.49 -10.71
C LEU A 314 24.18 19.84 -10.73
N SER A 315 24.48 20.41 -9.57
CA SER A 315 25.20 21.68 -9.42
C SER A 315 26.72 21.51 -9.33
N LEU A 316 27.24 20.27 -9.33
CA LEU A 316 28.67 19.97 -9.25
C LEU A 316 29.23 19.64 -10.64
N ASP A 317 30.44 20.11 -10.92
CA ASP A 317 31.20 19.73 -12.13
C ASP A 317 31.82 18.34 -11.94
N LEU A 318 31.01 17.29 -12.12
CA LEU A 318 31.43 15.89 -12.06
C LEU A 318 31.72 15.33 -13.45
N SER A 319 32.56 14.28 -13.51
CA SER A 319 32.69 13.52 -14.76
C SER A 319 31.37 12.81 -15.11
N THR A 320 31.11 12.59 -16.40
CA THR A 320 29.86 11.94 -16.88
C THR A 320 29.60 10.59 -16.19
N ASN A 321 30.65 9.81 -15.94
CA ASN A 321 30.54 8.49 -15.32
C ASN A 321 30.19 8.56 -13.83
N GLU A 322 30.71 9.56 -13.10
CA GLU A 322 30.38 9.78 -11.69
C GLU A 322 28.97 10.34 -11.54
N LEU A 323 28.60 11.30 -12.39
CA LEU A 323 27.26 11.88 -12.43
C LEU A 323 26.20 10.79 -12.67
N MET A 324 26.38 9.95 -13.69
CA MET A 324 25.43 8.87 -14.01
C MET A 324 25.28 7.88 -12.85
N ARG A 325 26.38 7.55 -12.18
CA ARG A 325 26.38 6.61 -11.04
C ARG A 325 25.51 7.10 -9.89
N GLU A 326 25.69 8.34 -9.48
CA GLU A 326 24.95 8.95 -8.38
C GLU A 326 23.48 9.18 -8.76
N LEU A 327 23.22 9.67 -9.98
CA LEU A 327 21.87 9.91 -10.48
C LEU A 327 21.03 8.64 -10.50
N ILE A 328 21.59 7.52 -10.98
CA ILE A 328 20.88 6.24 -11.02
C ILE A 328 20.42 5.87 -9.61
N SER A 329 21.31 5.90 -8.61
CA SER A 329 20.95 5.57 -7.22
C SER A 329 19.81 6.46 -6.71
N ILE A 330 19.93 7.78 -6.85
CA ILE A 330 18.93 8.73 -6.33
C ILE A 330 17.58 8.56 -7.03
N ILE A 331 17.57 8.38 -8.35
CA ILE A 331 16.35 8.12 -9.12
C ILE A 331 15.69 6.83 -8.63
N CYS A 332 16.46 5.79 -8.34
CA CYS A 332 15.92 4.55 -7.78
C CYS A 332 15.19 4.79 -6.45
N TRP A 333 15.79 5.54 -5.52
CA TRP A 333 15.16 5.88 -4.24
C TRP A 333 13.89 6.73 -4.43
N LEU A 334 13.91 7.71 -5.33
CA LEU A 334 12.73 8.54 -5.63
C LEU A 334 11.58 7.73 -6.24
N LEU A 335 11.89 6.78 -7.13
CA LEU A 335 10.91 5.87 -7.74
C LEU A 335 10.27 4.90 -6.73
N ILE A 336 10.77 4.84 -5.50
CA ILE A 336 10.21 4.01 -4.43
C ILE A 336 9.29 4.83 -3.54
N TYR A 337 9.79 5.97 -3.03
CA TYR A 337 9.06 6.77 -2.05
C TYR A 337 7.92 7.59 -2.67
N ILE A 338 8.11 8.18 -3.85
CA ILE A 338 7.06 9.00 -4.49
C ILE A 338 5.83 8.14 -4.83
N PRO A 339 5.95 7.01 -5.55
CA PRO A 339 4.79 6.19 -5.87
C PRO A 339 4.10 5.61 -4.64
N CYS A 340 4.85 5.35 -3.55
CA CYS A 340 4.27 4.91 -2.28
C CYS A 340 3.24 5.92 -1.74
N VAL A 341 3.62 7.20 -1.64
CA VAL A 341 2.72 8.27 -1.17
C VAL A 341 1.53 8.42 -2.12
N LEU A 342 1.78 8.48 -3.43
CA LEU A 342 0.73 8.66 -4.42
C LEU A 342 -0.27 7.51 -4.43
N TYR A 343 0.21 6.27 -4.38
CA TYR A 343 -0.62 5.08 -4.49
C TYR A 343 -1.57 4.93 -3.30
N VAL A 344 -1.07 5.03 -2.07
CA VAL A 344 -1.89 4.88 -0.87
C VAL A 344 -2.98 5.94 -0.82
N ASN A 345 -2.63 7.20 -1.07
CA ASN A 345 -3.59 8.31 -1.06
C ASN A 345 -4.59 8.20 -2.22
N HIS A 346 -4.17 7.74 -3.40
CA HIS A 346 -5.09 7.52 -4.52
C HIS A 346 -6.10 6.39 -4.25
N VAL A 347 -5.66 5.27 -3.65
CA VAL A 347 -6.56 4.17 -3.29
C VAL A 347 -7.58 4.61 -2.23
N CYS A 348 -7.16 5.41 -1.24
CA CYS A 348 -8.06 5.99 -0.24
C CYS A 348 -9.04 6.98 -0.87
N ALA A 349 -8.55 7.95 -1.66
CA ALA A 349 -9.37 8.94 -2.33
C ALA A 349 -10.44 8.30 -3.22
N LYS A 350 -10.05 7.28 -4.01
CA LYS A 350 -10.99 6.54 -4.87
C LYS A 350 -12.08 5.83 -4.07
N THR A 351 -11.75 5.34 -2.88
CA THR A 351 -12.73 4.69 -1.99
C THR A 351 -13.67 5.72 -1.37
N ILE A 352 -13.16 6.89 -0.99
CA ILE A 352 -13.96 8.02 -0.49
C ILE A 352 -14.91 8.50 -1.59
N THR A 353 -14.43 8.70 -2.83
CA THR A 353 -15.28 9.07 -3.97
C THR A 353 -16.40 8.06 -4.20
N GLU A 354 -16.10 6.75 -4.13
CA GLU A 354 -17.13 5.72 -4.28
C GLU A 354 -18.18 5.78 -3.17
N ALA A 355 -17.77 6.05 -1.93
CA ALA A 355 -18.70 6.25 -0.82
C ALA A 355 -19.53 7.54 -0.97
N THR A 356 -18.94 8.64 -1.45
CA THR A 356 -19.66 9.89 -1.72
C THR A 356 -20.68 9.74 -2.85
N ASN A 357 -20.34 9.01 -3.91
CA ASN A 357 -21.25 8.71 -5.02
C ASN A 357 -22.55 8.02 -4.56
N MET A 358 -22.49 7.28 -3.43
CA MET A 358 -23.68 6.69 -2.81
C MET A 358 -24.71 7.75 -2.42
N GLY A 359 -24.26 8.89 -1.88
CA GLY A 359 -25.13 10.01 -1.51
C GLY A 359 -25.91 10.56 -2.69
N ASP A 360 -25.25 10.74 -3.83
CA ASP A 360 -25.90 11.21 -5.06
C ASP A 360 -26.97 10.22 -5.57
N LEU A 361 -26.71 8.92 -5.46
CA LEU A 361 -27.68 7.89 -5.82
C LEU A 361 -28.90 7.89 -4.88
N VAL A 362 -28.66 8.09 -3.59
CA VAL A 362 -29.73 8.19 -2.57
C VAL A 362 -30.59 9.44 -2.81
N CYS A 363 -30.00 10.57 -3.17
CA CYS A 363 -30.75 11.78 -3.55
C CYS A 363 -31.63 11.53 -4.79
N LYS A 364 -31.08 10.90 -5.82
CA LYS A 364 -31.86 10.54 -7.03
C LYS A 364 -33.01 9.59 -6.72
N LEU A 365 -32.81 8.62 -5.83
CA LEU A 365 -33.86 7.70 -5.37
C LEU A 365 -35.00 8.45 -4.63
N TYR A 366 -34.66 9.50 -3.88
CA TYR A 366 -35.66 10.32 -3.19
C TYR A 366 -36.58 11.04 -4.17
N GLU A 367 -36.00 11.62 -5.23
CA GLU A 367 -36.73 12.36 -6.27
C GLU A 367 -37.63 11.45 -7.10
N SER A 368 -37.16 10.23 -7.42
CA SER A 368 -37.91 9.29 -8.26
C SER A 368 -39.02 8.53 -7.51
N SER A 369 -39.03 8.55 -6.18
CA SER A 369 -39.97 7.77 -5.38
C SER A 369 -41.27 8.52 -5.07
N THR A 370 -42.41 7.85 -5.23
CA THR A 370 -43.73 8.31 -4.79
C THR A 370 -44.19 7.69 -3.47
N ASP A 371 -43.53 6.62 -3.00
CA ASP A 371 -43.87 5.92 -1.77
C ASP A 371 -43.36 6.65 -0.52
N LYS A 372 -44.27 6.95 0.41
CA LYS A 372 -43.97 7.67 1.66
C LYS A 372 -43.05 6.85 2.58
N GLU A 373 -43.24 5.54 2.66
CA GLU A 373 -42.42 4.69 3.54
C GLU A 373 -40.99 4.61 2.99
N PHE A 374 -40.84 4.35 1.68
CA PHE A 374 -39.54 4.35 1.03
C PHE A 374 -38.82 5.69 1.13
N ARG A 375 -39.52 6.82 0.93
CA ARG A 375 -38.94 8.17 1.11
C ARG A 375 -38.51 8.44 2.56
N ALA A 376 -39.23 7.94 3.55
CA ALA A 376 -38.82 8.06 4.95
C ALA A 376 -37.51 7.29 5.20
N GLU A 377 -37.39 6.08 4.65
CA GLU A 377 -36.16 5.28 4.75
C GLU A 377 -34.97 5.93 4.02
N ILE A 378 -35.20 6.56 2.85
CA ILE A 378 -34.19 7.32 2.11
C ILE A 378 -33.71 8.53 2.93
N ARG A 379 -34.63 9.32 3.51
CA ARG A 379 -34.26 10.46 4.35
C ARG A 379 -33.40 10.04 5.54
N ASN A 380 -33.77 8.93 6.19
CA ASN A 380 -32.97 8.34 7.26
C ASN A 380 -31.58 7.92 6.77
N PHE A 381 -31.49 7.38 5.55
CA PHE A 381 -30.19 7.02 4.97
C PHE A 381 -29.33 8.25 4.67
N THR A 382 -29.90 9.30 4.07
CA THR A 382 -29.18 10.57 3.82
C THR A 382 -28.59 11.12 5.12
N LEU A 383 -29.37 11.16 6.20
CA LEU A 383 -28.87 11.57 7.52
C LEU A 383 -27.72 10.67 8.00
N GLN A 384 -27.85 9.35 7.83
CA GLN A 384 -26.81 8.39 8.21
C GLN A 384 -25.50 8.60 7.43
N LEU A 385 -25.57 8.86 6.12
CA LEU A 385 -24.41 9.15 5.26
C LEU A 385 -23.68 10.42 5.72
N ILE A 386 -24.43 11.47 6.07
CA ILE A 386 -23.88 12.73 6.59
C ILE A 386 -23.22 12.51 7.96
N GLN A 387 -23.85 11.73 8.84
CA GLN A 387 -23.36 11.49 10.20
C GLN A 387 -22.16 10.53 10.27
N ASN A 388 -21.98 9.68 9.25
CA ASN A 388 -20.96 8.63 9.23
C ASN A 388 -20.14 8.68 7.93
N PRO A 389 -19.36 9.74 7.68
CA PRO A 389 -18.55 9.85 6.49
C PRO A 389 -17.44 8.78 6.48
N VAL A 390 -17.11 8.28 5.29
CA VAL A 390 -15.95 7.42 5.09
C VAL A 390 -14.70 8.29 5.05
N ILE A 391 -13.84 8.13 6.06
CA ILE A 391 -12.59 8.87 6.16
C ILE A 391 -11.49 7.87 6.48
N PHE A 392 -10.41 7.88 5.69
CA PHE A 392 -9.18 7.16 6.00
C PHE A 392 -8.18 8.14 6.61
N THR A 393 -7.62 7.81 7.77
CA THR A 393 -6.72 8.69 8.49
C THR A 393 -5.44 7.98 8.91
N ALA A 394 -4.35 8.74 8.96
CA ALA A 394 -3.09 8.28 9.55
C ALA A 394 -3.11 8.58 11.06
N TYR A 395 -3.65 7.65 11.86
CA TYR A 395 -3.73 7.76 13.32
C TYR A 395 -4.38 9.06 13.82
N GLY A 396 -5.33 9.61 13.04
CA GLY A 396 -6.01 10.87 13.35
C GLY A 396 -5.20 12.15 13.08
N PHE A 397 -3.95 12.07 12.62
CA PHE A 397 -3.13 13.25 12.32
C PHE A 397 -3.55 13.96 11.03
N PHE A 398 -3.81 13.20 9.97
CA PHE A 398 -4.25 13.73 8.68
C PHE A 398 -5.12 12.71 7.93
N ASN A 399 -5.93 13.24 7.01
CA ASN A 399 -6.76 12.46 6.10
C ASN A 399 -5.94 11.99 4.89
N LEU A 400 -6.22 10.79 4.40
CA LEU A 400 -5.56 10.19 3.24
C LEU A 400 -6.40 10.42 1.99
N ASP A 401 -6.09 11.49 1.25
CA ASP A 401 -6.81 11.90 0.04
C ASP A 401 -5.91 12.69 -0.93
N HIS A 402 -6.51 13.28 -1.97
CA HIS A 402 -5.79 14.12 -2.91
C HIS A 402 -5.32 15.46 -2.32
N ALA A 403 -5.98 15.97 -1.29
CA ALA A 403 -5.56 17.20 -0.61
C ALA A 403 -4.27 16.97 0.19
N PHE A 404 -4.10 15.79 0.80
CA PHE A 404 -2.84 15.41 1.42
C PHE A 404 -1.68 15.43 0.41
N ILE A 405 -1.87 14.87 -0.79
CA ILE A 405 -0.84 14.89 -1.85
C ILE A 405 -0.46 16.35 -2.20
N GLN A 406 -1.44 17.23 -2.37
CA GLN A 406 -1.20 18.65 -2.64
C GLN A 406 -0.39 19.31 -1.52
N GLY A 407 -0.75 19.05 -0.26
CA GLY A 407 -0.02 19.55 0.92
C GLY A 407 1.42 19.03 1.00
N VAL A 408 1.65 17.76 0.67
CA VAL A 408 2.98 17.15 0.60
C VAL A 408 3.83 17.80 -0.49
N ILE A 409 3.29 18.02 -1.70
CA ILE A 409 4.02 18.67 -2.78
C ILE A 409 4.44 20.09 -2.36
N GLY A 410 3.53 20.85 -1.73
CA GLY A 410 3.85 22.18 -1.19
C GLY A 410 4.96 22.12 -0.15
N THR A 411 4.85 21.20 0.81
CA THR A 411 5.82 21.00 1.89
C THR A 411 7.21 20.65 1.36
N ILE A 412 7.30 19.68 0.45
CA ILE A 412 8.56 19.28 -0.20
C ILE A 412 9.18 20.48 -0.93
N THR A 413 8.37 21.22 -1.70
CA THR A 413 8.85 22.38 -2.45
C THR A 413 9.39 23.47 -1.53
N THR A 414 8.67 23.82 -0.47
CA THR A 414 9.09 24.84 0.50
C THR A 414 10.40 24.44 1.19
N TYR A 415 10.51 23.21 1.71
CA TYR A 415 11.75 22.77 2.35
C TYR A 415 12.91 22.68 1.36
N LEU A 416 12.66 22.27 0.12
CA LEU A 416 13.68 22.24 -0.92
C LEU A 416 14.24 23.63 -1.18
N VAL A 417 13.38 24.64 -1.36
CA VAL A 417 13.80 26.05 -1.56
C VAL A 417 14.64 26.54 -0.38
N ILE A 418 14.19 26.28 0.86
CA ILE A 418 14.93 26.68 2.06
C ILE A 418 16.31 26.01 2.11
N MET A 419 16.38 24.70 1.89
CA MET A 419 17.64 23.96 1.93
C MET A 419 18.61 24.41 0.83
N ILE A 420 18.11 24.76 -0.36
CA ILE A 420 18.91 25.32 -1.44
C ILE A 420 19.49 26.67 -1.02
N GLN A 421 18.64 27.60 -0.57
CA GLN A 421 19.07 28.95 -0.15
C GLN A 421 20.10 28.90 0.98
N VAL A 422 19.84 28.13 2.04
CA VAL A 422 20.77 27.97 3.17
C VAL A 422 22.07 27.29 2.72
N GLY A 423 21.96 26.30 1.82
CA GLY A 423 23.11 25.60 1.25
C GLY A 423 24.02 26.50 0.43
N ASP A 424 23.46 27.43 -0.35
CA ASP A 424 24.23 28.34 -1.20
C ASP A 424 24.83 29.52 -0.43
N ILE A 425 24.14 30.02 0.62
CA ILE A 425 24.72 31.02 1.56
C ILE A 425 25.99 30.46 2.21
N SER A 426 26.01 29.17 2.54
CA SER A 426 27.17 28.53 3.15
C SER A 426 28.38 28.46 2.20
N LYS A 427 28.17 28.51 0.87
CA LYS A 427 29.25 28.55 -0.12
C LYS A 427 29.83 29.95 -0.32
N SER A 428 29.07 31.00 -0.02
CA SER A 428 29.45 32.39 -0.30
C SER A 428 30.19 33.11 0.85
N GLN A 429 30.49 32.43 1.96
CA GLN A 429 31.44 32.91 2.97
C GLN A 429 32.87 32.46 2.63
N PRO A 430 33.71 33.31 2.01
CA PRO A 430 35.14 33.02 1.93
C PRO A 430 35.75 33.08 3.33
N HIS A 431 36.72 32.19 3.58
CA HIS A 431 37.62 32.22 4.74
C HIS A 431 38.43 33.53 4.72
N ASN A 432 37.85 34.65 5.16
CA ASN A 432 38.59 35.88 5.47
C ASN A 432 39.26 35.72 6.83
N ASN A 433 40.28 34.87 6.90
CA ASN A 433 41.30 34.90 7.94
C ASN A 433 42.66 34.89 7.26
N THR A 434 43.01 36.02 6.65
CA THR A 434 44.39 36.31 6.24
C THR A 434 44.84 37.55 7.00
N TYR A 435 45.56 37.30 8.09
CA TYR A 435 46.58 38.13 8.73
C TYR A 435 46.47 39.65 8.59
N ILE A 436 45.95 40.31 9.63
CA ILE A 436 46.51 41.61 10.04
C ILE A 436 47.64 41.28 11.00
N SER A 437 48.87 41.27 10.47
CA SER A 437 50.09 41.33 11.26
C SER A 437 50.99 42.41 10.68
N SER A 438 51.40 43.30 11.58
CA SER A 438 52.37 44.42 11.50
C SER A 438 51.99 45.60 10.60
#